data_AF-A0A4C1VMA4-F1
#
_entry.id   AF-A0A4C1VMA4-F1
#
_cell.length_a   1.000
_cell.length_b   1.000
_cell.length_c   1.000
_cell.angle_alpha   90.00
_cell.angle_beta   90.00
_cell.angle_gamma   90.00
#
_symmetry.space_group_name_H-M   'P 1'
#
loop_
_entity.id
_entity.type
_entity.pdbx_description
1 polymer ?
#
loop_
_entity_poly.entity_id
_entity_poly.type
_entity_poly.pdbx_seq_one_letter_code
_entity_poly.pdbx_strand_id
1 'polypeptide(L)'
;MRLGSLAGDCPPPMKTITSWKKVSVALEETDNPVLNSIPNDIVSTNDIDSAIGTLTSHIRTVVENKSRIVPAKSGSKLLKNVSEFIRAKNAALRRTGKYPTGENVPCACIPT
;
A
#
# COMPACT_ATOMS: atom_id res chain seq x y z
N MET A 1 9.20 31.53 -26.32
CA MET A 1 8.86 31.14 -24.93
C MET A 1 9.67 29.88 -24.60
N ARG A 2 10.60 29.95 -23.63
CA ARG A 2 11.38 28.78 -23.18
C ARG A 2 10.57 28.08 -22.10
N LEU A 3 10.15 26.83 -22.35
CA LEU A 3 9.64 25.99 -21.26
C LEU A 3 10.80 25.74 -20.30
N GLY A 4 10.69 26.28 -19.09
CA GLY A 4 11.60 25.92 -18.00
C GLY A 4 11.54 24.42 -17.76
N SER A 5 12.71 23.78 -17.64
CA SER A 5 12.81 22.40 -17.21
C SER A 5 12.23 22.30 -15.81
N LEU A 6 11.07 21.66 -15.67
CA LEU A 6 10.59 21.24 -14.36
C LEU A 6 11.48 20.06 -13.97
N ALA A 7 12.63 20.37 -13.36
CA ALA A 7 13.35 19.44 -12.51
C ALA A 7 12.48 19.16 -11.28
N GLY A 8 11.32 18.55 -11.53
CA GLY A 8 10.47 17.98 -10.50
C GLY A 8 11.16 16.70 -10.08
N ASP A 9 11.55 16.66 -8.81
CA ASP A 9 12.26 15.56 -8.17
C ASP A 9 11.75 14.21 -8.68
N CYS A 10 12.59 13.54 -9.49
CA CYS A 10 12.31 12.19 -9.92
C CYS A 10 12.14 11.34 -8.66
N PRO A 11 10.96 10.74 -8.42
CA PRO A 11 10.78 9.89 -7.26
C PRO A 11 11.85 8.79 -7.29
N PRO A 12 12.41 8.43 -6.12
CA PRO A 12 13.53 7.51 -6.06
C PRO A 12 13.22 6.25 -6.88
N PRO A 13 14.18 5.75 -7.67
CA PRO A 13 13.96 4.65 -8.61
C PRO A 13 13.55 3.35 -7.89
N MET A 14 13.77 3.29 -6.59
CA MET A 14 13.46 2.18 -5.70
C MET A 14 12.55 2.66 -4.56
N LYS A 15 11.62 1.80 -4.16
CA LYS A 15 10.74 1.98 -3.01
C LYS A 15 10.85 0.77 -2.09
N THR A 16 10.86 1.02 -0.78
CA THR A 16 10.79 -0.04 0.22
C THR A 16 9.33 -0.38 0.47
N ILE A 17 8.98 -1.66 0.35
CA ILE A 17 7.67 -2.20 0.73
C ILE A 17 7.87 -3.11 1.93
N THR A 18 7.21 -2.77 3.03
CA THR A 18 7.20 -3.56 4.26
C THR A 18 5.92 -4.37 4.35
N SER A 19 6.04 -5.66 4.65
CA SER A 19 4.87 -6.51 4.92
C SER A 19 4.47 -6.38 6.39
N TRP A 20 3.57 -5.44 6.70
CA TRP A 20 3.13 -5.19 8.08
C TRP A 20 2.55 -6.42 8.76
N LYS A 21 1.81 -7.28 8.04
CA LYS A 21 1.32 -8.55 8.60
C LYS A 21 2.45 -9.48 9.06
N LYS A 22 3.55 -9.55 8.30
CA LYS A 22 4.73 -10.34 8.68
C LYS A 22 5.52 -9.69 9.81
N VAL A 23 5.54 -8.36 9.88
CA VAL A 23 6.12 -7.62 11.01
C VAL A 23 5.34 -7.93 12.29
N SER A 24 4.01 -7.88 12.26
CA SER A 24 3.18 -8.20 13.44
C SER A 24 3.44 -9.61 13.96
N VAL A 25 3.47 -10.61 13.08
CA VAL A 25 3.76 -12.00 13.49
C VAL A 25 5.16 -12.12 14.11
N ALA A 26 6.17 -11.49 13.52
CA ALA A 26 7.53 -11.55 14.03
C ALA A 26 7.73 -10.77 15.34
N LEU A 27 6.88 -9.77 15.64
CA LEU A 27 6.88 -9.06 16.92
C LEU A 27 6.08 -9.81 18.01
N GLU A 28 5.12 -10.65 17.62
CA GLU A 28 4.33 -11.49 18.54
C GLU A 28 5.13 -12.70 19.05
N GLU A 29 6.18 -13.10 18.32
CA GLU A 29 7.12 -14.14 18.76
C GLU A 29 7.90 -13.67 20.01
N THR A 30 7.47 -14.13 21.19
CA THR A 30 8.01 -13.72 22.50
C THR A 30 9.34 -14.34 22.87
N ASP A 31 9.77 -15.43 22.21
CA ASP A 31 11.04 -16.13 22.47
C ASP A 31 12.25 -15.43 21.82
N ASN A 32 12.29 -14.09 21.85
CA ASN A 32 13.39 -13.36 21.26
C ASN A 32 14.54 -13.12 22.26
N PRO A 33 15.74 -13.68 22.01
CA PRO A 33 16.89 -13.48 22.90
C PRO A 33 17.32 -12.02 23.04
N VAL A 34 16.98 -11.14 22.08
CA VAL A 34 17.29 -9.70 22.15
C VAL A 34 16.44 -8.97 23.19
N LEU A 35 15.22 -9.45 23.48
CA LEU A 35 14.38 -8.83 24.51
C LEU A 35 14.73 -9.32 25.92
N ASN A 36 15.41 -10.46 26.03
CA ASN A 36 15.88 -11.01 27.31
C ASN A 36 17.00 -10.18 27.95
N SER A 37 17.63 -9.26 27.21
CA SER A 37 18.63 -8.33 27.76
C SER A 37 18.00 -7.07 28.38
N ILE A 38 16.67 -6.89 28.28
CA ILE A 38 15.97 -5.80 28.94
C ILE A 38 15.74 -6.20 30.41
N PRO A 39 16.22 -5.41 31.39
CA PRO A 39 16.01 -5.73 32.80
C PRO A 39 14.52 -5.63 33.16
N ASN A 40 14.05 -6.59 33.97
CA ASN A 40 12.66 -6.61 34.45
C ASN A 40 12.36 -5.49 35.46
N ASP A 41 13.39 -4.97 36.11
CA ASP A 41 13.29 -3.85 37.04
C ASP A 41 14.02 -2.64 36.44
N ILE A 42 13.32 -1.50 36.38
CA ILE A 42 13.85 -0.25 35.82
C ILE A 42 14.04 0.70 37.00
N VAL A 43 15.26 0.71 37.53
CA VAL A 43 15.61 1.47 38.74
C VAL A 43 16.27 2.80 38.37
N SER A 44 17.03 2.84 37.27
CA SER A 44 17.81 4.00 36.86
C SER A 44 17.41 4.52 35.48
N THR A 45 17.75 5.80 35.22
CA THR A 45 17.60 6.40 33.88
C THR A 45 18.42 5.66 32.83
N ASN A 46 19.58 5.12 33.20
CA ASN A 46 20.41 4.33 32.28
C ASN A 46 19.70 3.03 31.85
N ASP A 47 18.90 2.43 32.74
CA ASP A 47 18.10 1.23 32.40
C ASP A 47 16.99 1.60 31.41
N ILE A 48 16.39 2.78 31.55
CA ILE A 48 15.41 3.33 30.59
C ILE A 48 16.06 3.50 29.21
N ASP A 49 17.20 4.19 29.15
CA ASP A 49 17.91 4.46 27.90
C ASP A 49 18.32 3.14 27.20
N SER A 50 18.83 2.19 27.98
CA SER A 50 19.19 0.85 27.50
C SER A 50 18.00 0.06 26.96
N ALA A 51 16.87 0.07 27.67
CA ALA A 51 15.64 -0.61 27.26
C ALA A 51 15.07 0.00 25.97
N ILE A 52 15.02 1.34 25.87
CA ILE A 52 14.59 2.04 24.66
C ILE A 52 15.50 1.70 23.49
N GLY A 53 16.81 1.72 23.70
CA GLY A 53 17.80 1.38 22.68
C GLY A 53 17.62 -0.05 22.15
N THR A 54 17.47 -1.00 23.06
CA THR A 54 17.27 -2.43 22.75
C THR A 54 15.97 -2.64 21.96
N LEU A 55 14.85 -2.10 22.45
CA LEU A 55 13.56 -2.23 21.78
C LEU A 55 13.56 -1.57 20.39
N THR A 56 14.14 -0.38 20.28
CA THR A 56 14.24 0.35 19.01
C THR A 56 15.08 -0.42 17.99
N SER A 57 16.21 -0.98 18.43
CA SER A 57 17.06 -1.79 17.55
C SER A 57 16.32 -3.05 17.10
N HIS A 58 15.61 -3.72 18.00
CA HIS A 58 14.85 -4.91 17.66
C HIS A 58 13.75 -4.62 16.61
N ILE A 59 12.92 -3.60 16.84
CA ILE A 59 11.86 -3.20 15.91
C ILE A 59 12.44 -2.84 14.54
N ARG A 60 13.55 -2.10 14.52
CA ARG A 60 14.25 -1.73 13.28
C ARG A 60 14.65 -2.99 12.50
N THR A 61 15.32 -3.94 13.15
CA THR A 61 15.76 -5.19 12.53
C THR A 61 14.58 -6.02 12.01
N VAL A 62 13.48 -6.13 12.77
CA VAL A 62 12.28 -6.85 12.31
C VAL A 62 11.68 -6.19 11.07
N VAL A 63 11.53 -4.87 11.09
CA VAL A 63 10.99 -4.11 9.95
C VAL A 63 11.89 -4.27 8.72
N GLU A 64 13.20 -4.14 8.86
CA GLU A 64 14.17 -4.32 7.77
C GLU A 64 14.09 -5.73 7.18
N ASN A 65 14.08 -6.76 8.03
CA ASN A 65 14.00 -8.17 7.61
C ASN A 65 12.67 -8.52 6.91
N LYS A 66 11.57 -7.82 7.22
CA LYS A 66 10.26 -8.03 6.57
C LYS A 66 9.97 -6.99 5.49
N SER A 67 10.99 -6.21 5.11
CA SER A 67 10.93 -5.26 4.01
C SER A 67 11.62 -5.81 2.77
N ARG A 68 11.20 -5.33 1.60
CA ARG A 68 11.90 -5.56 0.34
C ARG A 68 11.96 -4.28 -0.47
N ILE A 69 13.02 -4.13 -1.25
CA ILE A 69 13.16 -2.98 -2.14
C ILE A 69 12.63 -3.38 -3.52
N VAL A 70 11.76 -2.56 -4.10
CA VAL A 70 11.18 -2.78 -5.43
C VAL A 70 11.39 -1.56 -6.32
N PRO A 71 11.48 -1.74 -7.65
CA PRO A 71 11.48 -0.62 -8.57
C PRO A 71 10.21 0.23 -8.42
N ALA A 72 10.36 1.54 -8.26
CA ALA A 72 9.26 2.50 -8.11
C ALA A 72 8.35 2.56 -9.35
N LYS A 73 8.92 2.22 -10.51
CA LYS A 73 8.25 2.08 -11.79
C LYS A 73 8.36 0.63 -12.25
N SER A 74 7.56 -0.25 -11.67
CA SER A 74 7.19 -1.45 -12.41
C SER A 74 6.26 -0.98 -13.52
N GLY A 75 6.79 -0.79 -14.73
CA GLY A 75 5.99 -0.67 -15.95
C GLY A 75 5.29 -1.99 -16.19
N SER A 76 4.36 -2.38 -15.31
CA SER A 76 3.56 -3.57 -15.46
C SER A 76 2.67 -3.33 -16.65
N LYS A 77 3.09 -3.83 -17.81
CA LYS A 77 2.15 -4.18 -18.87
C LYS A 77 1.10 -5.04 -18.17
N LEU A 78 -0.09 -4.48 -17.93
CA LEU A 78 -1.25 -5.28 -17.59
C LEU A 78 -1.29 -6.39 -18.63
N LEU A 79 -1.32 -7.65 -18.18
CA LEU A 79 -1.45 -8.78 -19.08
C LEU A 79 -2.62 -8.47 -20.03
N LYS A 80 -2.42 -8.66 -21.33
CA LYS A 80 -3.34 -8.18 -22.39
C LYS A 80 -4.80 -8.55 -22.06
N ASN A 81 -5.01 -9.77 -21.57
CA ASN A 81 -6.30 -10.30 -21.12
C ASN A 81 -6.97 -9.47 -20.01
N VAL A 82 -6.25 -9.05 -18.96
CA VAL A 82 -6.80 -8.24 -17.86
C VAL A 82 -7.20 -6.85 -18.38
N SER A 83 -6.36 -6.25 -19.23
CA SER A 83 -6.64 -4.94 -19.82
C SER A 83 -7.87 -4.98 -20.76
N GLU A 84 -8.02 -6.08 -21.50
CA GLU A 84 -9.14 -6.32 -22.40
C GLU A 84 -10.44 -6.57 -21.63
N PHE A 85 -10.38 -7.34 -20.54
CA PHE A 85 -11.51 -7.57 -19.65
C PHE A 85 -12.02 -6.26 -19.02
N ILE A 86 -11.11 -5.41 -18.52
CA ILE A 86 -11.48 -4.09 -17.99
C ILE A 86 -12.16 -3.23 -19.07
N ARG A 87 -11.64 -3.25 -20.30
CA ARG A 87 -12.22 -2.51 -21.42
C ARG A 87 -13.62 -3.03 -21.78
N ALA A 88 -13.80 -4.35 -21.85
CA ALA A 88 -15.09 -4.97 -22.16
C ALA A 88 -16.15 -4.63 -21.11
N LYS A 89 -15.79 -4.73 -19.82
CA LYS A 89 -16.68 -4.35 -18.71
C LYS A 89 -17.07 -2.87 -18.77
N ASN A 90 -16.11 -1.98 -19.01
CA ASN A 90 -16.38 -0.55 -19.13
C ASN A 90 -17.27 -0.22 -20.34
N ALA A 91 -17.10 -0.93 -21.47
CA ALA A 91 -17.95 -0.77 -22.64
C ALA A 91 -19.39 -1.22 -22.37
N ALA A 92 -19.58 -2.34 -21.65
CA ALA A 92 -20.90 -2.83 -21.25
C ALA A 92 -21.63 -1.81 -20.34
N LEU A 93 -20.95 -1.27 -19.33
CA LEU A 93 -21.51 -0.24 -18.43
C LEU A 93 -21.97 1.01 -19.19
N ARG A 94 -21.20 1.47 -20.17
CA ARG A 94 -21.57 2.61 -21.03
C ARG A 94 -22.75 2.32 -21.94
N ARG A 95 -23.00 1.04 -22.27
CA ARG A 95 -24.18 0.61 -23.05
C ARG A 95 -25.43 0.48 -22.18
N THR A 96 -25.30 0.04 -20.93
CA THR A 96 -26.42 -0.01 -19.96
C THR A 96 -26.95 1.38 -19.61
N GLY A 97 -26.09 2.39 -19.50
CA GLY A 97 -26.51 3.79 -19.28
C GLY A 97 -27.25 4.45 -20.45
N LYS A 98 -27.55 3.72 -21.54
CA LYS A 98 -28.32 4.20 -22.70
C LYS A 98 -29.75 3.65 -22.76
N TYR A 99 -30.12 2.71 -21.90
CA TYR A 99 -31.51 2.28 -21.79
C TYR A 99 -32.23 3.18 -20.79
N PRO A 100 -33.47 3.60 -21.07
CA PRO A 100 -34.27 4.29 -20.06
C PRO A 100 -34.49 3.30 -18.92
N THR A 101 -33.75 3.47 -17.82
CA THR A 101 -34.18 2.94 -16.52
C THR A 101 -35.56 3.54 -16.26
N GLY A 102 -36.51 2.76 -15.74
CA GLY A 102 -37.96 3.01 -15.74
C GLY A 102 -38.47 4.38 -15.22
N GLU A 103 -37.59 5.26 -14.76
CA GLU A 103 -37.84 6.67 -14.47
C GLU A 103 -37.81 7.60 -15.71
N ASN A 104 -37.38 7.12 -16.89
CA ASN A 104 -37.19 7.96 -18.09
C ASN A 104 -38.04 7.51 -19.31
N VAL A 105 -39.22 6.92 -19.08
CA VAL A 105 -40.14 6.61 -20.19
C VAL A 105 -40.86 7.91 -20.57
N PRO A 106 -40.67 8.47 -21.79
CA PRO A 106 -41.47 9.61 -22.21
C PRO A 106 -42.91 9.11 -22.39
N CYS A 107 -43.87 9.73 -21.70
CA CYS A 107 -45.30 9.49 -21.90
C CYS A 107 -45.64 9.62 -23.39
N ALA A 108 -45.81 8.49 -24.08
CA ALA A 108 -46.35 8.48 -25.43
C ALA A 108 -47.87 8.64 -25.31
N CYS A 109 -48.40 9.75 -25.82
CA CYS A 109 -49.82 10.02 -25.93
C CYS A 109 -50.51 8.91 -26.75
N ILE A 110 -51.54 8.29 -26.18
CA ILE A 110 -52.42 7.35 -26.89
C ILE A 110 -53.50 8.18 -27.61
N PRO A 111 -53.64 8.08 -28.94
CA PRO A 111 -54.76 8.74 -29.64
C PRO A 111 -56.00 7.84 -29.60
N THR A 112 -57.14 8.43 -29.24
CA THR A 112 -58.50 7.88 -29.38
C THR A 112 -59.13 8.28 -30.69
#